data_AF-A0AB36MEZ9-F1
#
_entry.id   AF-A0AB36MEZ9-F1
#
_cell.length_a   1.000
_cell.length_b   1.000
_cell.length_c   1.000
_cell.angle_alpha   90.00
_cell.angle_beta   90.00
_cell.angle_gamma   90.00
#
_symmetry.space_group_name_H-M   'P 1'
#
loop_
_entity.id
_entity.type
_entity.pdbx_description
1 polymer ?
#
loop_
_entity_poly.entity_id
_entity_poly.type
_entity_poly.pdbx_seq_one_letter_code
_entity_poly.pdbx_strand_id
1 'polypeptide(L)'
;VDATKASVNYTNADEEAQKAYDAAVEAANAIVAKEGANADSAAVQAALEEVKAAKAALNGDSKLTNAKQAAQDTIDKLNNLNEAQKAAAKAAVDNATDAAGVTAASDKATALDGNMGDLKESVADVDATKASVNYTNADEAAQKAYDAAVEAANAIVAKEGANADSAAVEAALEQVKETKAALNGD
;
A
#
# COMPACT_ATOMS: atom_id res chain seq x y z
N VAL A 1 8.63 -25.41 16.79
CA VAL A 1 7.74 -24.69 15.84
C VAL A 1 7.95 -25.31 14.48
N ASP A 2 6.89 -25.78 13.81
CA ASP A 2 6.98 -26.29 12.44
C ASP A 2 7.37 -25.14 11.50
N ALA A 3 8.55 -25.24 10.87
CA ALA A 3 9.07 -24.21 9.97
C ALA A 3 8.14 -23.95 8.77
N THR A 4 7.32 -24.92 8.37
CA THR A 4 6.34 -24.74 7.30
C THR A 4 5.22 -23.81 7.74
N LYS A 5 4.70 -23.97 8.97
CA LYS A 5 3.59 -23.14 9.49
C LYS A 5 3.98 -21.68 9.74
N ALA A 6 5.28 -21.39 9.89
CA ALA A 6 5.80 -20.04 10.00
C ALA A 6 6.12 -19.40 8.63
N SER A 7 6.01 -20.15 7.53
CA SER A 7 6.35 -19.64 6.20
C SER A 7 5.22 -18.82 5.58
N VAL A 8 5.59 -17.83 4.75
CA VAL A 8 4.65 -17.03 3.94
C VAL A 8 3.73 -17.94 3.12
N ASN A 9 4.28 -19.02 2.56
CA ASN A 9 3.52 -19.96 1.75
C ASN A 9 2.39 -20.65 2.53
N TYR A 10 2.56 -20.88 3.83
CA TYR A 10 1.49 -21.41 4.68
C TYR A 10 0.55 -20.30 5.17
N THR A 11 1.08 -19.22 5.73
CA THR A 11 0.25 -18.18 6.37
C THR A 11 -0.66 -17.44 5.39
N ASN A 12 -0.27 -17.39 4.11
CA ASN A 12 -1.06 -16.78 3.04
C ASN A 12 -1.80 -17.81 2.17
N ALA A 13 -1.63 -19.11 2.43
CA ALA A 13 -2.34 -20.14 1.67
C ALA A 13 -3.85 -20.07 1.93
N ASP A 14 -4.62 -20.66 1.03
CA ASP A 14 -6.04 -20.89 1.27
C ASP A 14 -6.26 -21.69 2.55
N GLU A 15 -7.33 -21.36 3.27
CA GLU A 15 -7.68 -22.01 4.53
C GLU A 15 -7.83 -23.54 4.36
N GLU A 16 -8.34 -23.98 3.21
CA GLU A 16 -8.45 -25.40 2.85
C GLU A 16 -7.07 -26.05 2.68
N ALA A 17 -6.12 -25.39 2.01
CA ALA A 17 -4.76 -25.89 1.84
C ALA A 17 -4.00 -25.96 3.17
N GLN A 18 -4.19 -24.96 4.05
CA GLN A 18 -3.65 -24.98 5.41
C GLN A 18 -4.22 -26.16 6.21
N LYS A 19 -5.55 -26.35 6.19
CA LYS A 19 -6.22 -27.47 6.86
C LYS A 19 -5.76 -28.82 6.32
N ALA A 20 -5.56 -28.94 5.01
CA ALA A 20 -5.07 -30.17 4.39
C ALA A 20 -3.64 -30.52 4.85
N TYR A 21 -2.74 -29.52 4.90
CA TYR A 21 -1.39 -29.71 5.46
C TYR A 21 -1.44 -30.11 6.93
N ASP A 22 -2.25 -29.43 7.73
CA ASP A 22 -2.39 -29.70 9.16
C ASP A 22 -2.92 -31.11 9.44
N ALA A 23 -3.94 -31.54 8.68
CA ALA A 23 -4.50 -32.88 8.78
C ALA A 23 -3.48 -33.96 8.37
N ALA A 24 -2.73 -33.75 7.29
CA ALA A 24 -1.69 -34.68 6.85
C ALA A 24 -0.58 -34.84 7.90
N VAL A 25 -0.15 -33.74 8.52
CA VAL A 25 0.85 -33.76 9.60
C VAL A 25 0.32 -34.48 10.85
N GLU A 26 -0.94 -34.23 11.22
CA GLU A 26 -1.58 -34.94 12.34
C GLU A 26 -1.66 -36.46 12.09
N ALA A 27 -2.09 -36.86 10.89
CA ALA A 27 -2.15 -38.26 10.49
C ALA A 27 -0.78 -38.94 10.50
N ALA A 28 0.25 -38.27 9.96
CA ALA A 28 1.62 -38.77 9.99
C ALA A 28 2.15 -38.95 11.43
N ASN A 29 1.89 -37.99 12.33
CA ASN A 29 2.27 -38.10 13.74
C ASN A 29 1.57 -39.28 14.43
N ALA A 30 0.29 -39.53 14.13
CA ALA A 30 -0.45 -40.67 14.67
C ALA A 30 0.14 -42.02 14.22
N ILE A 31 0.57 -42.13 12.96
CA ILE A 31 1.20 -43.35 12.41
C ILE A 31 2.57 -43.57 13.07
N VAL A 32 3.40 -42.52 13.17
CA VAL A 32 4.72 -42.61 13.83
C VAL A 32 4.57 -42.97 15.31
N ALA A 33 3.53 -42.49 16.00
CA ALA A 33 3.25 -42.88 17.38
C ALA A 33 2.89 -44.38 17.52
N LYS A 34 2.24 -44.96 16.51
CA LYS A 34 1.83 -46.37 16.49
C LYS A 34 2.96 -47.32 16.07
N GLU A 35 3.72 -46.95 15.05
CA GLU A 35 4.73 -47.81 14.40
C GLU A 35 6.17 -47.47 14.80
N GLY A 36 6.37 -46.40 15.56
CA GLY A 36 7.69 -45.87 15.87
C GLY A 36 8.36 -45.22 14.65
N ALA A 37 9.69 -45.21 14.64
CA ALA A 37 10.49 -44.63 13.56
C ALA A 37 10.75 -45.62 12.38
N ASN A 38 9.86 -46.59 12.15
CA ASN A 38 10.05 -47.62 11.13
C ASN A 38 9.76 -47.07 9.72
N ALA A 39 10.77 -46.52 9.06
CA ALA A 39 10.67 -45.92 7.73
C ALA A 39 10.27 -46.92 6.61
N ASP A 40 10.45 -48.24 6.84
CA ASP A 40 10.12 -49.26 5.84
C ASP A 40 8.64 -49.67 5.87
N SER A 41 7.86 -49.16 6.82
CA SER A 41 6.42 -49.38 6.84
C SER A 41 5.72 -48.67 5.69
N ALA A 42 4.85 -49.39 4.98
CA ALA A 42 4.03 -48.83 3.90
C ALA A 42 3.12 -47.68 4.41
N ALA A 43 2.65 -47.74 5.65
CA ALA A 43 1.82 -46.68 6.23
C ALA A 43 2.64 -45.41 6.51
N VAL A 44 3.87 -45.54 7.03
CA VAL A 44 4.79 -44.42 7.23
C VAL A 44 5.16 -43.77 5.88
N GLN A 45 5.44 -44.57 4.85
CA GLN A 45 5.74 -44.06 3.51
C GLN A 45 4.55 -43.32 2.90
N ALA A 46 3.33 -43.88 3.01
CA ALA A 46 2.12 -43.22 2.51
C ALA A 46 1.87 -41.87 3.20
N ALA A 47 2.01 -41.82 4.53
CA ALA A 47 1.82 -40.58 5.29
C ALA A 47 2.88 -39.52 4.96
N LEU A 48 4.12 -39.94 4.74
CA LEU A 48 5.18 -39.04 4.29
C LEU A 48 4.87 -38.42 2.93
N GLU A 49 4.39 -39.20 1.98
CA GLU A 49 3.99 -38.70 0.66
C GLU A 49 2.77 -37.77 0.75
N GLU A 50 1.81 -38.05 1.63
CA GLU A 50 0.66 -37.18 1.88
C GLU A 50 1.08 -35.81 2.44
N VAL A 51 1.97 -35.78 3.44
CA VAL A 51 2.52 -34.52 3.97
C VAL A 51 3.28 -33.75 2.90
N LYS A 52 4.08 -34.42 2.06
CA LYS A 52 4.80 -33.78 0.94
C LYS A 52 3.83 -33.18 -0.07
N ALA A 53 2.79 -33.92 -0.46
CA ALA A 53 1.77 -33.45 -1.39
C ALA A 53 0.99 -32.26 -0.82
N ALA A 54 0.54 -32.33 0.43
CA ALA A 54 -0.17 -31.23 1.09
C ALA A 54 0.71 -29.99 1.25
N LYS A 55 2.00 -30.18 1.59
CA LYS A 55 2.99 -29.08 1.64
C LYS A 55 3.20 -28.43 0.27
N ALA A 56 3.26 -29.22 -0.80
CA ALA A 56 3.39 -28.71 -2.17
C ALA A 56 2.11 -28.02 -2.66
N ALA A 57 0.95 -28.36 -2.10
CA ALA A 57 -0.34 -27.72 -2.40
C ALA A 57 -0.53 -26.36 -1.70
N LEU A 58 0.32 -26.01 -0.73
CA LEU A 58 0.33 -24.67 -0.13
C LEU A 58 0.61 -23.62 -1.21
N ASN A 59 -0.25 -22.61 -1.28
CA ASN A 59 -0.30 -21.67 -2.39
C ASN A 59 -0.14 -20.19 -1.95
N GLY A 60 0.32 -19.95 -0.72
CA GLY A 60 0.43 -18.61 -0.17
C GLY A 60 1.42 -17.71 -0.91
N ASP A 61 2.54 -18.24 -1.41
CA ASP A 61 3.54 -17.45 -2.12
C ASP A 61 2.98 -16.91 -3.45
N SER A 62 2.29 -17.77 -4.21
CA SER A 62 1.63 -17.39 -5.45
C SER A 62 0.49 -16.39 -5.20
N LYS A 63 -0.29 -16.60 -4.13
CA LYS A 63 -1.36 -15.66 -3.75
C LYS A 63 -0.81 -14.28 -3.40
N LEU A 64 0.25 -14.22 -2.59
CA LEU A 64 0.87 -12.96 -2.23
C LEU A 64 1.47 -12.25 -3.45
N THR A 65 2.14 -13.00 -4.33
CA THR A 65 2.70 -12.46 -5.59
C THR A 65 1.61 -11.85 -6.47
N ASN A 66 0.49 -12.56 -6.65
CA ASN A 66 -0.65 -12.07 -7.43
C ASN A 66 -1.29 -10.82 -6.80
N ALA A 67 -1.43 -10.80 -5.47
CA ALA A 67 -1.94 -9.64 -4.75
C ALA A 67 -1.03 -8.41 -4.94
N LYS A 68 0.30 -8.60 -4.82
CA LYS A 68 1.28 -7.53 -5.08
C LYS A 68 1.17 -6.99 -6.50
N GLN A 69 1.10 -7.86 -7.50
CA GLN A 69 0.96 -7.43 -8.89
C GLN A 69 -0.32 -6.62 -9.11
N ALA A 70 -1.46 -7.08 -8.58
CA ALA A 70 -2.72 -6.36 -8.71
C ALA A 70 -2.68 -4.97 -8.03
N ALA A 71 -2.02 -4.87 -6.88
CA ALA A 71 -1.82 -3.59 -6.18
C ALA A 71 -0.86 -2.67 -6.95
N GLN A 72 0.24 -3.18 -7.50
CA GLN A 72 1.14 -2.40 -8.36
C GLN A 72 0.41 -1.86 -9.59
N ASP A 73 -0.39 -2.68 -10.27
CA ASP A 73 -1.19 -2.29 -11.44
C ASP A 73 -2.24 -1.22 -11.09
N THR A 74 -2.79 -1.30 -9.87
CA THR A 74 -3.70 -0.28 -9.33
C THR A 74 -2.96 1.04 -9.12
N ILE A 75 -1.81 1.00 -8.46
CA ILE A 75 -0.96 2.17 -8.20
C ILE A 75 -0.52 2.83 -9.52
N ASP A 76 -0.23 2.05 -10.56
CA ASP A 76 0.15 2.61 -11.86
C ASP A 76 -0.95 3.46 -12.50
N LYS A 77 -2.22 3.13 -12.25
CA LYS A 77 -3.40 3.85 -12.77
C LYS A 77 -3.77 5.10 -11.95
N LEU A 78 -3.13 5.33 -10.81
CA LEU A 78 -3.29 6.54 -10.01
C LEU A 78 -2.63 7.72 -10.74
N ASN A 79 -3.40 8.76 -11.04
CA ASN A 79 -2.99 9.84 -11.95
C ASN A 79 -2.55 11.13 -11.24
N ASN A 80 -2.82 11.22 -9.94
CA ASN A 80 -2.57 12.42 -9.16
C ASN A 80 -1.25 12.36 -8.40
N LEU A 81 -0.80 11.17 -7.99
CA LEU A 81 0.51 10.97 -7.38
C LEU A 81 1.65 11.51 -8.25
N ASN A 82 2.65 12.11 -7.62
CA ASN A 82 3.93 12.40 -8.28
C ASN A 82 4.84 11.15 -8.34
N GLU A 83 5.97 11.24 -9.05
CA GLU A 83 6.85 10.07 -9.27
C GLU A 83 7.42 9.51 -7.95
N ALA A 84 7.78 10.38 -7.02
CA ALA A 84 8.37 9.98 -5.74
C ALA A 84 7.35 9.25 -4.84
N GLN A 85 6.11 9.75 -4.79
CA GLN A 85 5.00 9.12 -4.08
C GLN A 85 4.60 7.79 -4.71
N LYS A 86 4.51 7.71 -6.04
CA LYS A 86 4.20 6.47 -6.76
C LYS A 86 5.28 5.40 -6.53
N ALA A 87 6.57 5.79 -6.57
CA ALA A 87 7.67 4.89 -6.27
C ALA A 87 7.62 4.38 -4.82
N ALA A 88 7.36 5.27 -3.84
CA ALA A 88 7.22 4.88 -2.45
C ALA A 88 6.03 3.94 -2.20
N ALA A 89 4.89 4.18 -2.86
CA ALA A 89 3.72 3.32 -2.79
C ALA A 89 4.01 1.91 -3.33
N LYS A 90 4.67 1.81 -4.49
CA LYS A 90 5.10 0.51 -5.06
C LYS A 90 6.07 -0.24 -4.13
N ALA A 91 7.05 0.47 -3.58
CA ALA A 91 7.97 -0.13 -2.62
C ALA A 91 7.26 -0.65 -1.35
N ALA A 92 6.21 0.03 -0.89
CA ALA A 92 5.41 -0.45 0.24
C ALA A 92 4.66 -1.76 -0.09
N VAL A 93 4.12 -1.88 -1.30
CA VAL A 93 3.52 -3.13 -1.79
C VAL A 93 4.55 -4.25 -1.88
N ASP A 94 5.74 -3.96 -2.41
CA ASP A 94 6.82 -4.95 -2.55
C ASP A 94 7.31 -5.48 -1.20
N ASN A 95 7.34 -4.63 -0.18
CA ASN A 95 7.78 -4.98 1.17
C ASN A 95 6.70 -5.70 2.00
N ALA A 96 5.44 -5.74 1.57
CA ALA A 96 4.39 -6.43 2.29
C ALA A 96 4.64 -7.96 2.36
N THR A 97 4.40 -8.55 3.52
CA THR A 97 4.64 -10.00 3.77
C THR A 97 3.36 -10.83 3.73
N ASP A 98 2.21 -10.18 3.63
CA ASP A 98 0.90 -10.81 3.56
C ASP A 98 -0.09 -9.96 2.75
N ALA A 99 -1.24 -10.57 2.44
CA ALA A 99 -2.28 -9.91 1.66
C ALA A 99 -2.85 -8.64 2.34
N ALA A 100 -2.90 -8.61 3.68
CA ALA A 100 -3.44 -7.46 4.41
C ALA A 100 -2.50 -6.24 4.29
N GLY A 101 -1.19 -6.45 4.39
CA GLY A 101 -0.19 -5.42 4.17
C GLY A 101 -0.21 -4.88 2.74
N VAL A 102 -0.41 -5.76 1.74
CA VAL A 102 -0.57 -5.34 0.33
C VAL A 102 -1.80 -4.43 0.18
N THR A 103 -2.96 -4.85 0.70
CA THR A 103 -4.19 -4.05 0.68
C THR A 103 -4.00 -2.71 1.36
N ALA A 104 -3.42 -2.70 2.58
CA ALA A 104 -3.16 -1.46 3.31
C ALA A 104 -2.24 -0.49 2.56
N ALA A 105 -1.21 -0.99 1.86
CA ALA A 105 -0.34 -0.18 1.03
C ALA A 105 -1.09 0.42 -0.18
N SER A 106 -1.93 -0.38 -0.84
CA SER A 106 -2.77 0.06 -1.97
C SER A 106 -3.80 1.11 -1.56
N ASP A 107 -4.47 0.90 -0.43
CA ASP A 107 -5.47 1.83 0.11
C ASP A 107 -4.83 3.15 0.50
N LYS A 108 -3.65 3.12 1.14
CA LYS A 108 -2.88 4.32 1.47
C LYS A 108 -2.48 5.11 0.22
N ALA A 109 -2.05 4.42 -0.84
CA ALA A 109 -1.72 5.05 -2.11
C ALA A 109 -2.95 5.70 -2.78
N THR A 110 -4.10 5.03 -2.72
CA THR A 110 -5.37 5.52 -3.27
C THR A 110 -5.88 6.75 -2.52
N ALA A 111 -5.80 6.76 -1.19
CA ALA A 111 -6.14 7.92 -0.37
C ALA A 111 -5.22 9.12 -0.68
N LEU A 112 -3.91 8.87 -0.77
CA LEU A 112 -2.94 9.90 -1.14
C LEU A 112 -3.21 10.47 -2.55
N ASP A 113 -3.61 9.62 -3.49
CA ASP A 113 -3.99 10.06 -4.84
C ASP A 113 -5.21 10.99 -4.83
N GLY A 114 -6.22 10.69 -4.01
CA GLY A 114 -7.37 11.58 -3.79
C GLY A 114 -6.94 12.96 -3.29
N ASN A 115 -6.14 12.99 -2.21
CA ASN A 115 -5.66 14.24 -1.62
C ASN A 115 -4.76 15.04 -2.58
N MET A 116 -3.94 14.34 -3.39
CA MET A 116 -3.13 14.97 -4.43
C MET A 116 -4.00 15.55 -5.55
N GLY A 117 -5.13 14.92 -5.87
CA GLY A 117 -6.14 15.47 -6.79
C GLY A 117 -6.70 16.79 -6.27
N ASP A 118 -7.14 16.81 -5.01
CA ASP A 118 -7.66 18.02 -4.35
C ASP A 118 -6.60 19.13 -4.29
N LEU A 119 -5.35 18.79 -3.98
CA LEU A 119 -4.24 19.75 -3.97
C LEU A 119 -4.00 20.34 -5.36
N LYS A 120 -3.97 19.51 -6.42
CA LYS A 120 -3.83 19.97 -7.81
C LYS A 120 -4.95 20.91 -8.22
N GLU A 121 -6.18 20.61 -7.84
CA GLU A 121 -7.32 21.48 -8.13
C GLU A 121 -7.21 22.82 -7.39
N SER A 122 -6.76 22.82 -6.13
CA SER A 122 -6.59 24.04 -5.34
C SER A 122 -5.56 25.03 -5.92
N VAL A 123 -4.58 24.53 -6.68
CA VAL A 123 -3.55 25.37 -7.33
C VAL A 123 -3.84 25.64 -8.81
N ALA A 124 -4.94 25.10 -9.37
CA ALA A 124 -5.25 25.23 -10.78
C ALA A 124 -5.69 26.66 -11.17
N ASP A 125 -6.26 27.43 -10.23
CA ASP A 125 -6.77 28.78 -10.48
C ASP A 125 -5.89 29.90 -9.89
N VAL A 126 -4.63 29.58 -9.58
CA VAL A 126 -3.65 30.53 -9.02
C VAL A 126 -3.52 31.77 -9.88
N ASP A 127 -3.37 31.61 -11.20
CA ASP A 127 -3.20 32.76 -12.10
C ASP A 127 -4.42 33.68 -12.11
N ALA A 128 -5.63 33.10 -12.07
CA ALA A 128 -6.87 33.87 -12.01
C ALA A 128 -7.01 34.59 -10.66
N THR A 129 -6.65 33.91 -9.56
CA THR A 129 -6.63 34.50 -8.21
C THR A 129 -5.66 35.68 -8.16
N LYS A 130 -4.44 35.52 -8.67
CA LYS A 130 -3.41 36.58 -8.70
C LYS A 130 -3.76 37.76 -9.60
N ALA A 131 -4.57 37.56 -10.63
CA ALA A 131 -5.07 38.62 -11.50
C ALA A 131 -6.29 39.35 -10.91
N SER A 132 -6.91 38.83 -9.85
CA SER A 132 -8.10 39.41 -9.25
C SER A 132 -7.78 40.66 -8.42
N VAL A 133 -8.74 41.58 -8.34
CA VAL A 133 -8.64 42.78 -7.50
C VAL A 133 -8.43 42.41 -6.03
N ASN A 134 -9.11 41.36 -5.55
CA ASN A 134 -8.97 40.88 -4.18
C ASN A 134 -7.52 40.50 -3.85
N TYR A 135 -6.77 39.95 -4.81
CA TYR A 135 -5.34 39.71 -4.61
C TYR A 135 -4.51 40.99 -4.80
N THR A 136 -4.68 41.71 -5.90
CA THR A 136 -3.78 42.84 -6.24
C THR A 136 -3.87 43.99 -5.24
N ASN A 137 -5.03 44.17 -4.60
CA ASN A 137 -5.26 45.19 -3.58
C ASN A 137 -5.11 44.67 -2.14
N ALA A 138 -4.93 43.35 -1.94
CA ALA A 138 -4.76 42.79 -0.60
C ALA A 138 -3.50 43.35 0.07
N ASP A 139 -3.45 43.26 1.39
CA ASP A 139 -2.26 43.59 2.17
C ASP A 139 -1.06 42.75 1.70
N GLU A 140 0.13 43.36 1.70
CA GLU A 140 1.37 42.69 1.26
C GLU A 140 1.65 41.41 2.05
N ALA A 141 1.27 41.37 3.33
CA ALA A 141 1.39 40.17 4.17
C ALA A 141 0.45 39.04 3.71
N ALA A 142 -0.79 39.36 3.32
CA ALA A 142 -1.76 38.37 2.83
C ALA A 142 -1.34 37.83 1.45
N GLN A 143 -0.87 38.70 0.55
CA GLN A 143 -0.31 38.30 -0.74
C GLN A 143 0.87 37.32 -0.58
N LYS A 144 1.85 37.66 0.27
CA LYS A 144 3.00 36.80 0.55
C LYS A 144 2.62 35.46 1.16
N ALA A 145 1.63 35.44 2.05
CA ALA A 145 1.15 34.20 2.66
C ALA A 145 0.52 33.27 1.60
N TYR A 146 -0.31 33.82 0.72
CA TYR A 146 -0.89 33.06 -0.39
C TYR A 146 0.18 32.56 -1.37
N ASP A 147 1.12 33.42 -1.75
CA ASP A 147 2.24 33.05 -2.63
C ASP A 147 3.08 31.91 -2.06
N ALA A 148 3.43 31.97 -0.78
CA ALA A 148 4.20 30.92 -0.11
C ALA A 148 3.42 29.60 -0.02
N ALA A 149 2.11 29.65 0.26
CA ALA A 149 1.26 28.46 0.27
C ALA A 149 1.19 27.78 -1.10
N VAL A 150 1.02 28.58 -2.16
CA VAL A 150 1.01 28.11 -3.54
C VAL A 150 2.36 27.53 -3.95
N GLU A 151 3.47 28.16 -3.57
CA GLU A 151 4.82 27.63 -3.84
C GLU A 151 5.02 26.27 -3.18
N ALA A 152 4.65 26.13 -1.90
CA ALA A 152 4.74 24.87 -1.17
C ALA A 152 3.87 23.77 -1.81
N ALA A 153 2.63 24.10 -2.20
CA ALA A 153 1.74 23.18 -2.91
C ALA A 153 2.32 22.76 -4.27
N ASN A 154 2.87 23.71 -5.04
CA ASN A 154 3.52 23.44 -6.33
C ASN A 154 4.74 22.52 -6.21
N ALA A 155 5.54 22.66 -5.14
CA ALA A 155 6.66 21.76 -4.87
C ALA A 155 6.23 20.30 -4.61
N ILE A 156 5.00 20.10 -4.15
CA ILE A 156 4.41 18.76 -3.93
C ILE A 156 3.80 18.22 -5.23
N VAL A 157 2.99 19.02 -5.93
CA VAL A 157 2.24 18.56 -7.13
C VAL A 157 3.11 18.40 -8.38
N ALA A 158 4.32 18.98 -8.39
CA ALA A 158 5.27 18.82 -9.47
C ALA A 158 5.54 17.33 -9.75
N LYS A 159 5.78 16.98 -11.03
CA LYS A 159 6.09 15.60 -11.44
C LYS A 159 7.28 15.03 -10.67
N GLU A 160 8.33 15.84 -10.49
CA GLU A 160 9.53 15.53 -9.69
C GLU A 160 9.44 16.15 -8.28
N GLY A 161 8.22 16.24 -7.73
CA GLY A 161 7.95 16.81 -6.43
C GLY A 161 8.43 15.96 -5.25
N ALA A 162 8.29 16.51 -4.05
CA ALA A 162 8.63 15.82 -2.81
C ALA A 162 7.75 14.57 -2.60
N ASN A 163 8.31 13.55 -1.94
CA ASN A 163 7.55 12.39 -1.44
C ASN A 163 6.75 12.78 -0.17
N ALA A 164 5.78 13.68 -0.33
CA ALA A 164 4.90 14.11 0.75
C ALA A 164 3.88 13.00 1.08
N ASP A 165 3.63 12.78 2.37
CA ASP A 165 2.57 11.88 2.83
C ASP A 165 1.21 12.57 2.87
N SER A 166 0.17 11.82 3.24
CA SER A 166 -1.22 12.30 3.27
C SER A 166 -1.38 13.56 4.12
N ALA A 167 -0.76 13.59 5.29
CA ALA A 167 -0.88 14.71 6.23
C ALA A 167 -0.19 15.96 5.69
N ALA A 168 0.98 15.82 5.06
CA ALA A 168 1.68 16.94 4.43
C ALA A 168 0.90 17.49 3.22
N VAL A 169 0.28 16.62 2.41
CA VAL A 169 -0.56 17.04 1.28
C VAL A 169 -1.81 17.78 1.77
N GLU A 170 -2.51 17.24 2.78
CA GLU A 170 -3.68 17.88 3.39
C GLU A 170 -3.35 19.23 4.02
N ALA A 171 -2.21 19.33 4.72
CA ALA A 171 -1.74 20.59 5.31
C ALA A 171 -1.45 21.64 4.23
N ALA A 172 -0.80 21.26 3.12
CA ALA A 172 -0.56 22.16 1.99
C ALA A 172 -1.88 22.62 1.34
N LEU A 173 -2.83 21.71 1.17
CA LEU A 173 -4.16 22.00 0.64
C LEU A 173 -4.90 23.02 1.51
N GLU A 174 -4.92 22.80 2.82
CA GLU A 174 -5.59 23.72 3.75
C GLU A 174 -4.89 25.08 3.78
N GLN A 175 -3.55 25.10 3.76
CA GLN A 175 -2.81 26.35 3.75
C GLN A 175 -3.12 27.21 2.51
N VAL A 176 -3.28 26.60 1.32
CA VAL A 176 -3.71 27.30 0.11
C VAL A 176 -5.13 27.85 0.26
N LYS A 177 -6.06 27.07 0.80
CA LYS A 177 -7.46 27.49 1.01
C LYS A 177 -7.57 28.64 2.01
N GLU A 178 -6.93 28.51 3.17
CA GLU A 178 -6.95 29.53 4.23
C GLU A 178 -6.34 30.85 3.77
N THR A 179 -5.18 30.80 3.11
CA THR A 179 -4.50 32.03 2.66
C THR A 179 -5.22 32.71 1.51
N LYS A 180 -5.85 31.93 0.62
CA LYS A 180 -6.73 32.46 -0.43
C LYS A 180 -7.95 33.17 0.16
N ALA A 181 -8.57 32.58 1.18
CA ALA A 181 -9.70 33.18 1.88
C ALA A 181 -9.31 34.42 2.71
N ALA A 182 -8.05 34.51 3.12
CA ALA A 182 -7.50 35.65 3.87
C ALA A 182 -7.09 36.85 3.00
N LEU A 183 -7.14 36.73 1.66
CA LEU A 183 -6.97 37.87 0.76
C LEU A 183 -8.06 38.91 1.04
N ASN A 184 -7.65 40.16 1.22
CA ASN A 184 -8.47 41.24 1.78
C ASN A 184 -8.45 42.51 0.93
N GLY A 185 -8.37 42.37 -0.40
CA GLY A 185 -8.30 43.48 -1.35
C GLY A 185 -9.65 43.91 -1.96
N ASP A 186 -10.77 43.36 -1.47
CA ASP A 186 -12.14 43.73 -1.88
C ASP A 186 -12.50 45.20 -1.65
#